data_AF-A0A2V8ZR84-F1
#
_entry.id   AF-A0A2V8ZR84-F1
#
_cell.length_a   1.000
_cell.length_b   1.000
_cell.length_c   1.000
_cell.angle_alpha   90.00
_cell.angle_beta   90.00
_cell.angle_gamma   90.00
#
_symmetry.space_group_name_H-M   'P 1'
#
loop_
_entity.id
_entity.type
_entity.pdbx_description
1 polymer ?
#
loop_
_entity_poly.entity_id
_entity_poly.type
_entity_poly.pdbx_seq_one_letter_code
_entity_poly.pdbx_strand_id
1 'polypeptide(L)'
;MADLFDIKSSGSWTFNAVASTLLKLTTLGLDPTKVEFAAGPDLKPTHNAQYWAEKTRNFDFSGEDRVPAELYNKILWEGLKGTPAPAVKTRFPKVTVDADDDGK
;
A
#
# COMPACT_ATOMS: atom_id res chain seq x y z
N MET A 1 -8.68 11.99 -31.09
CA MET A 1 -8.06 11.84 -29.75
C MET A 1 -8.38 12.98 -28.79
N ALA A 2 -8.75 14.19 -29.26
CA ALA A 2 -9.10 15.31 -28.37
C ALA A 2 -10.47 15.17 -27.68
N ASP A 3 -11.38 14.34 -28.19
CA ASP A 3 -12.74 14.17 -27.63
C ASP A 3 -12.80 13.45 -26.27
N LEU A 4 -11.67 12.91 -25.78
CA LEU A 4 -11.61 12.23 -24.48
C LEU A 4 -11.43 13.20 -23.31
N PHE A 5 -10.95 14.42 -23.57
CA PHE A 5 -10.66 15.39 -22.54
C PHE A 5 -11.77 16.43 -22.44
N ASP A 6 -12.30 16.63 -21.23
CA ASP A 6 -13.17 17.76 -20.93
C ASP A 6 -12.35 19.06 -20.84
N ILE A 7 -12.16 19.72 -21.99
CA ILE A 7 -11.47 21.02 -22.09
C ILE A 7 -12.37 22.22 -21.73
N LYS A 8 -13.64 21.97 -21.43
CA LYS A 8 -14.62 23.03 -21.07
C LYS A 8 -14.95 23.04 -19.58
N SER A 9 -14.39 22.12 -18.81
CA SER A 9 -14.50 22.11 -17.35
C SER A 9 -14.08 23.47 -16.80
N SER A 10 -14.88 24.01 -15.87
CA SER A 10 -14.55 25.25 -15.16
C SER A 10 -13.28 25.14 -14.32
N GLY A 11 -12.75 23.93 -14.11
CA GLY A 11 -11.63 23.66 -13.21
C GLY A 11 -11.96 23.87 -11.73
N SER A 12 -13.20 24.27 -11.41
CA SER A 12 -13.66 24.53 -10.04
C SER A 12 -14.02 23.23 -9.32
N TRP A 13 -13.01 22.44 -8.98
CA TRP A 13 -13.18 21.19 -8.25
C TRP A 13 -12.99 21.48 -6.77
N THR A 14 -13.93 21.01 -5.95
CA THR A 14 -13.84 21.10 -4.49
C THR A 14 -13.58 19.71 -3.93
N PHE A 15 -12.71 19.64 -2.94
CA PHE A 15 -12.39 18.41 -2.23
C PHE A 15 -12.30 18.71 -0.74
N ASN A 16 -13.03 17.93 0.07
CA ASN A 16 -12.96 17.99 1.51
C ASN A 16 -12.18 16.78 2.00
N ALA A 17 -10.99 17.04 2.55
CA ALA A 17 -10.14 15.98 3.08
C ALA A 17 -10.65 15.55 4.46
N VAL A 18 -10.82 14.24 4.64
CA VAL A 18 -11.22 13.64 5.92
C VAL A 18 -10.14 12.68 6.38
N ALA A 19 -9.59 12.90 7.56
CA ALA A 19 -8.50 12.12 8.15
C ALA A 19 -9.00 10.77 8.68
N SER A 20 -8.22 9.71 8.50
CA SER A 20 -8.48 8.42 9.14
C SER A 20 -8.40 8.55 10.67
N THR A 21 -9.31 7.90 11.39
CA THR A 21 -9.28 7.86 12.87
C THR A 21 -8.00 7.19 13.41
N LEU A 22 -7.29 6.40 12.60
CA LEU A 22 -5.97 5.85 12.95
C LEU A 22 -4.92 6.94 13.25
N LEU A 23 -5.03 8.13 12.63
CA LEU A 23 -4.06 9.21 12.82
C LEU A 23 -4.11 9.78 14.25
N LYS A 24 -5.21 9.60 14.98
CA LYS A 24 -5.34 9.97 16.41
C LYS A 24 -4.34 9.24 17.30
N LEU A 25 -3.82 8.08 16.85
CA LEU A 25 -2.88 7.24 17.61
C LEU A 25 -1.41 7.54 17.27
N THR A 26 -1.16 8.58 16.48
CA THR A 26 0.19 8.96 16.03
C THR A 26 0.68 10.20 16.78
N THR A 27 1.99 10.45 16.74
CA THR A 27 2.59 11.71 17.23
C THR A 27 2.53 12.82 16.19
N LEU A 28 1.66 12.69 15.19
CA LEU A 28 1.47 13.74 14.19
C LEU A 28 0.79 14.93 14.87
N GLY A 29 1.37 16.13 14.74
CA GLY A 29 0.88 17.37 15.35
C GLY A 29 -0.39 17.90 14.69
N LEU A 30 -1.45 17.09 14.65
CA LEU A 30 -2.74 17.46 14.09
C LEU A 30 -3.48 18.38 15.05
N ASP A 31 -3.93 19.53 14.55
CA ASP A 31 -4.86 20.39 15.26
C ASP A 31 -6.28 19.81 15.11
N PRO A 32 -6.88 19.25 16.18
CA PRO A 32 -8.19 18.59 16.09
C PRO A 32 -9.32 19.55 15.73
N THR A 33 -9.10 20.87 15.81
CA THR A 33 -10.09 21.88 15.40
C THR A 33 -10.04 22.21 13.92
N LYS A 34 -8.95 21.83 13.23
CA LYS A 34 -8.73 22.08 11.80
C LYS A 34 -8.77 20.82 10.96
N VAL A 35 -8.79 19.65 11.59
CA VAL A 35 -8.80 18.35 10.92
C VAL A 35 -10.15 17.68 11.16
N GLU A 36 -10.89 17.46 10.09
CA GLU A 36 -12.06 16.60 10.10
C GLU A 36 -11.62 15.13 10.09
N PHE A 37 -12.07 14.34 11.04
CA PHE A 37 -11.82 12.90 11.08
C PHE A 37 -13.01 12.11 10.53
N ALA A 38 -12.72 10.93 9.97
CA ALA A 38 -13.72 10.04 9.41
C ALA A 38 -14.79 9.69 10.45
N ALA A 39 -16.05 9.72 10.01
CA ALA A 39 -17.18 9.30 10.83
C ALA A 39 -17.08 7.81 11.17
N GLY A 40 -17.53 7.44 12.37
CA GLY A 40 -17.53 6.07 12.86
C GLY A 40 -16.59 5.85 14.06
N PRO A 41 -16.38 4.58 14.46
CA PRO A 41 -15.55 4.26 15.60
C PRO A 41 -14.07 4.52 15.34
N ASP A 42 -13.33 4.77 16.41
CA ASP A 42 -11.87 4.88 16.33
C ASP A 42 -11.27 3.52 15.97
N LEU A 43 -10.58 3.51 14.82
CA LEU A 43 -9.88 2.34 14.33
C LEU A 43 -8.67 2.04 15.21
N LYS A 44 -8.37 0.75 15.35
CA LYS A 44 -7.18 0.26 16.05
C LYS A 44 -6.25 -0.41 15.03
N PRO A 45 -4.93 -0.21 15.12
CA PRO A 45 -3.97 -0.95 14.31
C PRO A 45 -4.15 -2.46 14.52
N THR A 46 -4.07 -3.25 13.44
CA THR A 46 -4.15 -4.71 13.53
C THR A 46 -2.95 -5.30 14.27
N HIS A 47 -1.79 -4.67 14.09
CA HIS A 47 -0.54 -5.04 14.76
C HIS A 47 0.27 -3.79 15.15
N ASN A 48 1.20 -3.98 16.09
CA ASN A 48 2.10 -2.93 16.56
C ASN A 48 3.35 -2.81 15.66
N ALA A 49 4.18 -1.80 15.94
CA ALA A 49 5.41 -1.56 15.17
C ALA A 49 6.43 -2.73 15.25
N GLN A 50 6.52 -3.42 16.38
CA GLN A 50 7.44 -4.55 16.57
C GLN A 50 7.09 -5.71 15.63
N TYR A 51 5.81 -6.08 15.54
CA TYR A 51 5.34 -7.10 14.62
C TYR A 51 5.72 -6.77 13.17
N TRP A 52 5.51 -5.53 12.73
CA TRP A 52 5.84 -5.14 11.36
C TRP A 52 7.35 -5.20 11.10
N ALA A 53 8.18 -4.72 12.04
CA ALA A 53 9.63 -4.81 11.94
C ALA A 53 10.14 -6.26 11.86
N GLU A 54 9.48 -7.19 12.55
CA GLU A 54 9.81 -8.62 12.46
C GLU A 54 9.40 -9.23 11.12
N LYS A 55 8.22 -8.88 10.60
CA LYS A 55 7.70 -9.41 9.33
C LYS A 55 8.44 -8.87 8.11
N THR A 56 8.89 -7.62 8.15
CA THR A 56 9.67 -6.99 7.09
C THR A 56 11.18 -7.00 7.37
N ARG A 57 11.63 -7.85 8.29
CA ARG A 57 13.06 -8.01 8.59
C ARG A 57 13.81 -8.33 7.29
N ASN A 58 14.96 -7.68 7.11
CA ASN A 58 15.85 -7.77 5.93
C ASN A 58 15.35 -7.05 4.67
N PHE A 59 14.26 -6.29 4.73
CA PHE A 59 13.89 -5.42 3.63
C PHE A 59 14.78 -4.18 3.63
N ASP A 60 15.28 -3.80 2.45
CA ASP A 60 16.01 -2.56 2.26
C ASP A 60 15.04 -1.44 1.90
N PHE A 61 14.82 -0.53 2.85
CA PHE A 61 13.99 0.67 2.66
C PHE A 61 14.81 1.93 2.32
N SER A 62 16.12 1.80 2.06
CA SER A 62 17.00 2.95 1.79
C SER A 62 16.87 3.54 0.38
N GLY A 63 16.12 2.90 -0.51
CA GLY A 63 15.90 3.38 -1.86
C GLY A 63 14.62 2.84 -2.48
N GLU A 64 14.18 3.51 -3.54
CA GLU A 64 13.08 3.07 -4.39
C GLU A 64 13.39 1.68 -4.99
N ASP A 65 12.35 0.87 -5.19
CA ASP A 65 12.40 -0.46 -5.82
C ASP A 65 13.28 -1.54 -5.16
N ARG A 66 13.84 -1.29 -3.97
CA ARG A 66 14.63 -2.29 -3.22
C ARG A 66 13.80 -3.25 -2.38
N VAL A 67 12.53 -2.92 -2.17
CA VAL A 67 11.59 -3.76 -1.43
C VAL A 67 10.98 -4.82 -2.37
N PRO A 68 11.06 -6.12 -2.04
CA PRO A 68 10.42 -7.17 -2.83
C PRO A 68 8.90 -7.04 -2.82
N ALA A 69 8.32 -6.36 -3.83
CA ALA A 69 6.92 -5.95 -3.85
C ALA A 69 5.94 -7.11 -3.66
N GLU A 70 6.16 -8.26 -4.31
CA GLU A 70 5.28 -9.43 -4.15
C GLU A 70 5.24 -9.96 -2.72
N LEU A 71 6.39 -10.05 -2.06
CA LEU A 71 6.47 -10.53 -0.68
C LEU A 71 5.91 -9.50 0.29
N TYR A 72 6.22 -8.22 0.07
CA TYR A 72 5.68 -7.11 0.86
C TYR A 72 4.15 -7.10 0.84
N ASN A 73 3.54 -7.24 -0.35
CA ASN A 73 2.10 -7.26 -0.51
C ASN A 73 1.45 -8.47 0.19
N LYS A 74 2.11 -9.64 0.18
CA LYS A 74 1.65 -10.82 0.93
C LYS A 74 1.66 -10.57 2.44
N ILE A 75 2.75 -10.01 2.97
CA ILE A 75 2.90 -9.66 4.38
C ILE A 75 1.81 -8.65 4.81
N LEU A 76 1.59 -7.60 4.00
CA LEU A 76 0.55 -6.62 4.26
C LEU A 76 -0.83 -7.25 4.26
N TRP A 77 -1.14 -8.10 3.28
CA TRP A 77 -2.43 -8.78 3.23
C TRP A 77 -2.66 -9.62 4.47
N GLU A 78 -1.70 -10.48 4.81
CA GLU A 78 -1.81 -11.38 5.97
C GLU A 78 -1.94 -10.60 7.28
N GLY A 79 -1.17 -9.53 7.47
CA GLY A 79 -1.24 -8.72 8.69
C GLY A 79 -2.45 -7.78 8.77
N LEU A 80 -3.07 -7.40 7.64
CA LEU A 80 -4.28 -6.56 7.65
C LEU A 80 -5.57 -7.38 7.63
N LYS A 81 -5.59 -8.50 6.90
CA LYS A 81 -6.78 -9.34 6.70
C LYS A 81 -6.83 -10.53 7.65
N GLY A 82 -5.69 -10.93 8.24
CA GLY A 82 -5.60 -12.13 9.08
C GLY A 82 -5.77 -13.45 8.32
N THR A 83 -5.70 -13.40 6.99
CA THR A 83 -5.88 -14.57 6.11
C THR A 83 -4.74 -14.68 5.11
N PRO A 84 -4.43 -15.88 4.58
CA PRO A 84 -3.40 -16.03 3.56
C PRO A 84 -3.69 -15.14 2.34
N ALA A 85 -2.63 -14.56 1.77
CA ALA A 85 -2.75 -13.78 0.54
C ALA A 85 -3.30 -14.65 -0.61
N PRO A 86 -4.22 -14.12 -1.43
CA PRO A 86 -4.76 -14.87 -2.56
C PRO A 86 -3.63 -15.23 -3.53
N ALA A 87 -3.70 -16.44 -4.08
CA ALA A 87 -2.76 -16.88 -5.11
C ALA A 87 -2.84 -15.93 -6.31
N VAL A 88 -1.68 -15.51 -6.81
CA VAL A 88 -1.61 -14.64 -8.00
C VAL A 88 -2.21 -15.40 -9.19
N LYS A 89 -3.33 -14.92 -9.71
CA LYS A 89 -4.00 -15.46 -10.89
C LYS A 89 -3.41 -14.77 -12.13
N THR A 90 -2.24 -15.21 -12.60
CA THR A 90 -1.66 -14.67 -13.84
C THR A 90 -2.01 -15.57 -15.02
N ARG A 91 -2.53 -14.98 -16.10
CA ARG A 91 -2.79 -15.70 -17.37
C ARG A 91 -1.49 -16.04 -18.11
N PHE A 92 -0.42 -15.33 -17.80
CA PHE A 92 0.90 -15.52 -18.40
C PHE A 92 1.76 -16.43 -17.52
N PRO A 93 2.30 -17.54 -18.06
CA PRO A 93 3.22 -18.40 -17.33
C PRO A 93 4.52 -17.63 -17.02
N LYS A 94 5.11 -17.92 -15.86
CA LYS A 94 6.44 -17.43 -15.50
C LYS A 94 7.44 -18.03 -16.49
N VAL A 95 8.11 -17.20 -17.27
CA VAL A 95 9.22 -17.65 -18.13
C VAL A 95 10.37 -18.10 -17.21
N THR A 96 10.67 -19.39 -17.23
CA THR A 96 11.92 -19.93 -16.68
C THR A 96 13.00 -19.67 -17.72
N VAL A 97 14.00 -18.87 -17.37
CA VAL A 97 15.27 -18.86 -18.10
C VAL A 97 15.96 -20.16 -17.74
N ASP A 98 15.86 -21.14 -18.63
CA ASP A 98 16.66 -22.35 -18.55
C ASP A 98 18.13 -21.93 -18.66
N ALA A 99 18.95 -22.40 -17.71
CA ALA A 99 20.39 -22.19 -17.74
C ALA A 99 20.93 -22.83 -19.02
N ASP A 100 21.57 -22.02 -19.86
CA ASP A 100 22.30 -22.48 -21.03
C ASP A 100 23.28 -23.58 -20.59
N ASP A 101 23.00 -24.80 -21.06
CA ASP A 101 23.91 -25.94 -21.02
C ASP A 101 25.06 -25.62 -21.97
N ASP A 102 26.18 -25.12 -21.42
CA ASP A 102 27.45 -24.93 -22.14
C ASP A 102 27.98 -26.30 -22.60
N GLY A 103 27.49 -26.70 -23.77
CA GLY A 103 27.96 -27.86 -24.52
C GLY A 103 29.39 -27.63 -25.04
N LYS A 104 30.34 -28.20 -24.31
CA LYS A 104 31.58 -28.88 -24.72
C LYS A 104 32.22 -28.54 -26.09
#